data_AF-A0A540MYE9-F1
#
_entry.id   AF-A0A540MYE9-F1
#
_cell.length_a   1.000
_cell.length_b   1.000
_cell.length_c   1.000
_cell.angle_alpha   90.00
_cell.angle_beta   90.00
_cell.angle_gamma   90.00
#
_symmetry.space_group_name_H-M   'P 1'
#
loop_
_entity.id
_entity.type
_entity.pdbx_description
1 polymer ?
#
loop_
_entity_poly.entity_id
_entity_poly.type
_entity_poly.pdbx_seq_one_letter_code
_entity_poly.pdbx_strand_id
1 'polypeptide(L)'
;MDPAAAVSVNVPSSLVNWLSSFEESSSLLIHLSTDQVYEGVKSFYKEDDETAHVNVYGKSKVAAEQFITEKCSNLAILRSSIIFGPQTISPVPKSLPIQWIDGVLPKGNTSEFFHDEFRCPVYVKDVVAVILALSKRWISDSKQTKVLLNVGGPDRVSRLQMAEAKPSQRPEDNSNHY
;
A
#
# COMPACT_ATOMS: atom_id res chain seq x y z
N MET A 1 -22.73 9.20 12.72
CA MET A 1 -22.15 9.10 11.37
C MET A 1 -23.03 8.18 10.55
N ASP A 2 -23.40 8.57 9.34
CA ASP A 2 -24.15 7.71 8.42
C ASP A 2 -23.25 6.56 7.92
N PRO A 3 -23.58 5.28 8.20
CA PRO A 3 -22.80 4.14 7.74
C PRO A 3 -22.69 4.06 6.20
N ALA A 4 -23.70 4.52 5.46
CA ALA A 4 -23.70 4.46 4.00
C ALA A 4 -22.71 5.47 3.40
N ALA A 5 -22.62 6.67 3.96
CA ALA A 5 -21.63 7.68 3.59
C ALA A 5 -20.19 7.24 3.93
N ALA A 6 -19.99 6.47 5.00
CA ALA A 6 -18.68 5.94 5.36
C ALA A 6 -18.19 4.82 4.42
N VAL A 7 -19.11 4.06 3.83
CA VAL A 7 -18.79 3.03 2.82
C VAL A 7 -18.51 3.67 1.46
N SER A 8 -19.27 4.69 1.06
CA SER A 8 -19.13 5.35 -0.25
C SER A 8 -17.81 6.11 -0.43
N VAL A 9 -17.19 6.57 0.66
CA VAL A 9 -15.87 7.25 0.61
C VAL A 9 -14.72 6.25 0.48
N ASN A 10 -14.92 5.00 0.92
CA ASN A 10 -13.85 4.04 1.18
C ASN A 10 -13.78 2.90 0.17
N VAL A 11 -14.88 2.59 -0.49
CA VAL A 11 -14.97 1.62 -1.59
C VAL A 11 -15.07 2.39 -2.90
N PRO A 12 -14.24 2.11 -3.93
CA PRO A 12 -14.20 2.87 -5.17
C PRO A 12 -15.37 2.51 -6.11
N SER A 13 -16.60 2.57 -5.61
CA SER A 13 -17.81 2.12 -6.30
C SER A 13 -18.07 2.87 -7.59
N SER A 14 -17.93 4.20 -7.59
CA SER A 14 -18.10 5.01 -8.82
C SER A 14 -17.09 4.66 -9.91
N LEU A 15 -15.83 4.45 -9.54
CA LEU A 15 -14.77 4.07 -10.49
C LEU A 15 -15.04 2.68 -11.06
N VAL A 16 -15.33 1.69 -10.22
CA VAL A 16 -15.60 0.32 -10.64
C VAL A 16 -16.87 0.24 -11.49
N ASN A 17 -17.93 0.95 -11.11
CA ASN A 17 -19.15 1.02 -11.92
C ASN A 17 -18.89 1.68 -13.28
N TRP A 18 -18.07 2.74 -13.33
CA TRP A 18 -17.65 3.33 -14.60
C TRP A 18 -16.80 2.35 -15.43
N LEU A 19 -15.89 1.59 -14.81
CA LEU A 19 -15.11 0.56 -15.49
C LEU A 19 -15.98 -0.55 -16.09
N SER A 20 -17.11 -0.88 -15.46
CA SER A 20 -18.07 -1.86 -15.99
C SER A 20 -18.78 -1.40 -17.28
N SER A 21 -18.68 -0.12 -17.64
CA SER A 21 -19.21 0.39 -18.92
C SER A 21 -18.30 0.12 -20.12
N PHE A 22 -17.07 -0.35 -19.87
CA PHE A 22 -16.14 -0.76 -20.90
C PHE A 22 -16.18 -2.27 -21.12
N GLU A 23 -15.67 -2.75 -22.26
CA GLU A 23 -15.49 -4.20 -22.47
C GLU A 23 -14.54 -4.77 -21.41
N GLU A 24 -14.87 -5.97 -20.88
CA GLU A 24 -14.24 -6.59 -19.69
C GLU A 24 -12.70 -6.74 -19.74
N SER A 25 -12.08 -6.59 -20.91
CA SER A 25 -10.63 -6.73 -21.11
C SER A 25 -9.92 -5.45 -21.55
N SER A 26 -10.65 -4.33 -21.69
CA SER A 26 -10.12 -3.06 -22.21
C SER A 26 -9.38 -2.22 -21.18
N SER A 27 -9.49 -2.56 -19.89
CA SER A 27 -8.84 -1.82 -18.80
C SER A 27 -8.30 -2.79 -17.74
N LEU A 28 -7.17 -2.43 -17.13
CA LEU A 28 -6.62 -3.08 -15.95
C LEU A 28 -6.80 -2.16 -14.74
N LEU A 29 -7.54 -2.63 -13.73
CA LEU A 29 -7.66 -1.93 -12.46
C LEU A 29 -6.54 -2.33 -11.50
N ILE A 30 -5.61 -1.42 -11.21
CA ILE A 30 -4.59 -1.63 -10.16
C ILE A 30 -5.03 -0.90 -8.88
N HIS A 31 -5.33 -1.66 -7.84
CA HIS A 31 -5.75 -1.14 -6.53
C HIS A 31 -4.62 -1.23 -5.51
N LEU A 32 -4.29 -0.08 -4.89
CA LEU A 32 -3.34 -0.02 -3.78
C LEU A 32 -4.05 -0.27 -2.46
N SER A 33 -3.72 -1.38 -1.83
CA SER A 33 -4.17 -1.79 -0.51
C SER A 33 -3.03 -1.75 0.51
N THR A 34 -3.25 -2.34 1.68
CA THR A 34 -2.37 -2.25 2.85
C THR A 34 -2.20 -3.62 3.51
N ASP A 35 -1.07 -3.82 4.18
CA ASP A 35 -0.84 -4.95 5.11
C ASP A 35 -1.74 -4.92 6.36
N GLN A 36 -2.39 -3.78 6.67
CA GLN A 36 -3.35 -3.66 7.78
C GLN A 36 -4.69 -4.38 7.54
N VAL A 37 -4.84 -5.06 6.40
CA VAL A 37 -5.92 -6.03 6.16
C VAL A 37 -5.72 -7.32 6.94
N TYR A 38 -4.48 -7.61 7.37
CA TYR A 38 -4.13 -8.76 8.19
C TYR A 38 -4.20 -8.43 9.67
N GLU A 39 -4.31 -9.48 10.51
CA GLU A 39 -4.40 -9.35 11.97
C GLU A 39 -3.09 -8.87 12.60
N GLY A 40 -1.95 -9.24 11.99
CA GLY A 40 -0.63 -8.90 12.50
C GLY A 40 -0.09 -9.82 13.60
N VAL A 41 -0.79 -10.92 13.93
CA VAL A 41 -0.34 -11.92 14.92
C VAL A 41 0.69 -12.90 14.37
N LYS A 42 0.68 -13.11 13.05
CA LYS A 42 1.60 -13.99 12.32
C LYS A 42 2.67 -13.17 11.59
N SER A 43 3.88 -13.71 11.47
CA SER A 43 4.92 -13.17 10.58
C SER A 43 4.77 -13.70 9.16
N PHE A 44 5.07 -12.87 8.16
CA PHE A 44 5.10 -13.26 6.74
C PHE A 44 3.77 -13.83 6.25
N TYR A 45 2.73 -12.98 6.30
CA TYR A 45 1.47 -13.29 5.66
C TYR A 45 1.66 -13.54 4.16
N LYS A 46 0.97 -14.56 3.66
CA LYS A 46 0.81 -14.87 2.25
C LYS A 46 -0.49 -14.26 1.73
N GLU A 47 -0.61 -14.13 0.43
CA GLU A 47 -1.76 -13.51 -0.22
C GLU A 47 -3.06 -14.30 -0.05
N ASP A 48 -2.94 -15.62 0.14
CA ASP A 48 -4.02 -16.56 0.41
C ASP A 48 -4.40 -16.67 1.90
N ASP A 49 -3.62 -16.04 2.80
CA ASP A 49 -3.99 -15.97 4.21
C ASP A 49 -5.25 -15.10 4.41
N GLU A 50 -6.07 -15.48 5.40
CA GLU A 50 -7.30 -14.77 5.74
C GLU A 50 -7.04 -13.32 6.15
N THR A 51 -7.91 -12.42 5.69
CA THR A 51 -7.90 -11.02 6.12
C THR A 51 -8.72 -10.87 7.41
N ALA A 52 -8.09 -10.29 8.44
CA ALA A 52 -8.68 -10.01 9.73
C ALA A 52 -8.28 -8.59 10.14
N HIS A 53 -9.10 -7.63 9.74
CA HIS A 53 -8.77 -6.21 9.89
C HIS A 53 -8.78 -5.78 11.37
N VAL A 54 -7.69 -5.17 11.82
CA VAL A 54 -7.54 -4.72 13.21
C VAL A 54 -7.98 -3.28 13.45
N ASN A 55 -8.26 -2.52 12.39
CA ASN A 55 -8.67 -1.12 12.49
C ASN A 55 -9.64 -0.70 11.37
N VAL A 56 -10.21 0.50 11.51
CA VAL A 56 -11.19 1.06 10.57
C VAL A 56 -10.63 1.22 9.16
N TYR A 57 -9.34 1.56 9.03
CA TYR A 57 -8.68 1.72 7.73
C TYR A 57 -8.49 0.37 7.03
N GLY A 58 -7.99 -0.64 7.74
CA GLY A 58 -7.89 -2.02 7.26
C GLY A 58 -9.25 -2.58 6.86
N LYS A 59 -10.29 -2.32 7.66
CA LYS A 59 -11.67 -2.72 7.35
C LYS A 59 -12.15 -2.12 6.03
N SER A 60 -11.90 -0.83 5.83
CA SER A 60 -12.22 -0.12 4.59
C SER A 60 -11.49 -0.74 3.39
N LYS A 61 -10.21 -1.11 3.55
CA LYS A 61 -9.41 -1.71 2.49
C LYS A 61 -9.88 -3.11 2.14
N VAL A 62 -10.19 -3.96 3.12
CA VAL A 62 -10.81 -5.28 2.88
C VAL A 62 -12.13 -5.15 2.11
N ALA A 63 -13.00 -4.21 2.51
CA ALA A 63 -14.26 -3.98 1.81
C ALA A 63 -14.05 -3.54 0.34
N ALA A 64 -13.05 -2.70 0.09
CA ALA A 64 -12.68 -2.30 -1.27
C ALA A 64 -12.14 -3.48 -2.09
N GLU A 65 -11.26 -4.32 -1.51
CA GLU A 65 -10.73 -5.51 -2.17
C GLU A 65 -11.82 -6.50 -2.56
N GLN A 66 -12.76 -6.78 -1.65
CA GLN A 66 -13.91 -7.66 -1.90
C GLN A 66 -14.76 -7.11 -3.05
N PHE A 67 -15.15 -5.84 -2.97
CA PHE A 67 -15.98 -5.20 -3.99
C PHE A 67 -15.32 -5.21 -5.38
N ILE A 68 -14.02 -4.91 -5.44
CA ILE A 68 -13.25 -4.94 -6.69
C ILE A 68 -13.17 -6.37 -7.23
N THR A 69 -12.90 -7.36 -6.37
CA THR A 69 -12.76 -8.77 -6.77
C THR A 69 -14.07 -9.37 -7.31
N GLU A 70 -15.20 -8.90 -6.79
CA GLU A 70 -16.55 -9.30 -7.23
C GLU A 70 -16.99 -8.65 -8.54
N LYS A 71 -16.55 -7.40 -8.81
CA LYS A 71 -17.07 -6.59 -9.92
C LYS A 71 -16.11 -6.45 -11.10
N CYS A 72 -14.82 -6.62 -10.88
CA CYS A 72 -13.80 -6.50 -11.92
C CYS A 72 -13.28 -7.89 -12.27
N SER A 73 -13.19 -8.18 -13.57
CA SER A 73 -12.63 -9.42 -14.06
C SER A 73 -11.14 -9.26 -14.41
N ASN A 74 -10.66 -8.04 -14.69
CA ASN A 74 -9.26 -7.69 -14.93
C ASN A 74 -8.71 -6.70 -13.87
N LEU A 75 -7.95 -7.19 -12.90
CA LEU A 75 -7.47 -6.43 -11.74
C LEU A 75 -6.11 -6.90 -11.21
N ALA A 76 -5.42 -5.99 -10.53
CA ALA A 76 -4.32 -6.29 -9.62
C ALA A 76 -4.52 -5.57 -8.28
N ILE A 77 -4.46 -6.28 -7.16
CA ILE A 77 -4.50 -5.71 -5.82
C ILE A 77 -3.12 -5.83 -5.20
N LEU A 78 -2.55 -4.70 -4.76
CA LEU A 78 -1.22 -4.63 -4.16
C LEU A 78 -1.36 -4.27 -2.67
N ARG A 79 -1.23 -5.25 -1.78
CA ARG A 79 -1.22 -5.06 -0.32
C ARG A 79 0.17 -4.60 0.11
N SER A 80 0.35 -3.28 0.21
CA SER A 80 1.64 -2.68 0.55
C SER A 80 1.84 -2.52 2.06
N SER A 81 3.09 -2.68 2.52
CA SER A 81 3.46 -2.23 3.86
C SER A 81 3.73 -0.72 3.87
N ILE A 82 4.44 -0.21 4.87
CA ILE A 82 4.80 1.22 4.95
C ILE A 82 5.62 1.60 3.71
N ILE A 83 5.02 2.39 2.83
CA ILE A 83 5.72 2.95 1.67
C ILE A 83 6.55 4.14 2.13
N PHE A 84 7.81 4.18 1.72
CA PHE A 84 8.72 5.28 2.01
C PHE A 84 9.47 5.74 0.77
N GLY A 85 9.97 6.97 0.82
CA GLY A 85 10.65 7.60 -0.31
C GLY A 85 10.79 9.11 -0.10
N PRO A 86 11.32 9.82 -1.11
CA PRO A 86 11.47 11.27 -1.06
C PRO A 86 10.11 11.95 -0.87
N GLN A 87 10.14 13.20 -0.40
CA GLN A 87 8.92 14.00 -0.29
C GLN A 87 8.26 14.17 -1.67
N THR A 88 6.94 14.09 -1.69
CA THR A 88 6.17 14.33 -2.90
C THR A 88 6.24 15.81 -3.28
N ILE A 89 6.20 16.10 -4.59
CA ILE A 89 6.25 17.45 -5.15
C ILE A 89 5.11 18.34 -4.60
N SER A 90 3.97 17.74 -4.26
CA SER A 90 2.89 18.38 -3.52
C SER A 90 2.89 17.92 -2.06
N PRO A 91 2.78 18.81 -1.07
CA PRO A 91 2.65 18.42 0.33
C PRO A 91 1.39 17.56 0.51
N VAL A 92 1.55 16.36 1.03
CA VAL A 92 0.40 15.56 1.49
C VAL A 92 0.09 16.02 2.92
N PRO A 93 -1.17 16.30 3.29
CA PRO A 93 -1.51 16.77 4.64
C PRO A 93 -1.13 15.79 5.76
N LYS A 94 -0.90 14.51 5.43
CA LYS A 94 -0.49 13.47 6.38
C LYS A 94 0.97 13.12 6.15
N SER A 95 1.80 13.34 7.17
CA SER A 95 3.18 12.83 7.19
C SER A 95 3.16 11.30 7.12
N LEU A 96 3.91 10.73 6.17
CA LEU A 96 4.17 9.29 6.17
C LEU A 96 4.85 8.88 7.48
N PRO A 97 4.69 7.65 7.97
CA PRO A 97 5.27 7.23 9.26
C PRO A 97 6.76 7.53 9.39
N ILE A 98 7.53 7.33 8.31
CA ILE A 98 8.97 7.64 8.28
C ILE A 98 9.25 9.14 8.27
N GLN A 99 8.43 9.95 7.59
CA GLN A 99 8.56 11.42 7.64
C GLN A 99 8.21 11.98 9.02
N TRP A 100 7.24 11.36 9.71
CA TRP A 100 6.92 11.72 11.08
C TRP A 100 8.09 11.40 12.02
N ILE A 101 8.67 10.19 11.89
CA ILE A 101 9.89 9.78 12.59
C ILE A 101 11.01 10.81 12.37
N ASP A 102 11.27 11.18 11.12
CA ASP A 102 12.32 12.16 10.77
C ASP A 102 12.05 13.56 11.31
N GLY A 103 10.78 13.93 11.54
CA GLY A 103 10.40 15.21 12.12
C GLY A 103 10.53 15.29 13.64
N VAL A 104 10.49 14.15 14.34
CA VAL A 104 10.54 14.10 15.82
C VAL A 104 11.95 13.87 16.36
N LEU A 105 12.78 13.09 15.66
CA LEU A 105 14.14 12.74 16.10
C LEU A 105 15.12 13.95 16.23
N PRO A 106 15.13 14.93 15.31
CA PRO A 106 16.10 16.04 15.38
C PRO A 106 15.83 17.04 16.51
N LYS A 107 14.66 16.99 17.17
CA LYS A 107 14.24 18.02 18.13
C LYS A 107 14.76 17.82 19.56
N GLY A 108 15.61 16.80 19.79
CA GLY A 108 16.12 16.49 21.13
C GLY A 108 15.04 15.98 22.11
N ASN A 109 13.85 15.67 21.61
CA ASN A 109 12.74 15.15 22.39
C ASN A 109 12.85 13.63 22.50
N THR A 110 12.71 13.09 23.71
CA THR A 110 12.51 11.66 23.92
C THR A 110 11.16 11.25 23.34
N SER A 111 11.16 10.31 22.41
CA SER A 111 9.96 9.74 21.80
C SER A 111 9.94 8.23 22.01
N GLU A 112 8.79 7.69 22.39
CA GLU A 112 8.60 6.25 22.59
C GLU A 112 8.15 5.59 21.29
N PHE A 113 8.70 4.41 21.00
CA PHE A 113 8.39 3.63 19.80
C PHE A 113 8.06 2.17 20.16
N PHE A 114 7.12 1.58 19.43
CA PHE A 114 6.79 0.17 19.58
C PHE A 114 7.95 -0.73 19.10
N HIS A 115 8.34 -1.70 19.92
CA HIS A 115 9.39 -2.68 19.60
C HIS A 115 8.82 -4.02 19.11
N ASP A 116 7.52 -4.23 19.31
CA ASP A 116 6.74 -5.43 18.99
C ASP A 116 5.85 -5.27 17.74
N GLU A 117 5.66 -4.04 17.25
CA GLU A 117 4.98 -3.79 15.96
C GLU A 117 5.98 -3.83 14.79
N PHE A 118 6.00 -4.95 14.07
CA PHE A 118 6.87 -5.15 12.91
C PHE A 118 6.17 -4.89 11.57
N ARG A 119 6.92 -4.34 10.62
CA ARG A 119 6.51 -4.08 9.23
C ARG A 119 7.64 -4.43 8.28
N CYS A 120 7.35 -4.49 6.98
CA CYS A 120 8.35 -4.64 5.93
C CYS A 120 8.33 -3.41 5.01
N PRO A 121 8.90 -2.27 5.44
CA PRO A 121 8.82 -1.01 4.69
C PRO A 121 9.30 -1.19 3.26
N VAL A 122 8.55 -0.64 2.30
CA VAL A 122 8.85 -0.78 0.87
C VAL A 122 9.17 0.58 0.26
N TYR A 123 10.21 0.62 -0.57
CA TYR A 123 10.59 1.85 -1.23
C TYR A 123 9.62 2.17 -2.38
N VAL A 124 9.26 3.44 -2.54
CA VAL A 124 8.27 3.88 -3.52
C VAL A 124 8.65 3.48 -4.96
N LYS A 125 9.95 3.51 -5.32
CA LYS A 125 10.39 3.10 -6.66
C LYS A 125 10.14 1.61 -6.92
N ASP A 126 10.16 0.76 -5.88
CA ASP A 126 9.87 -0.67 -6.01
C ASP A 126 8.37 -0.90 -6.25
N VAL A 127 7.51 -0.18 -5.53
CA VAL A 127 6.06 -0.22 -5.77
C VAL A 127 5.74 0.23 -7.20
N VAL A 128 6.37 1.32 -7.66
CA VAL A 128 6.24 1.80 -9.04
C VAL A 128 6.74 0.76 -10.06
N ALA A 129 7.86 0.10 -9.78
CA ALA A 129 8.40 -0.94 -10.65
C ALA A 129 7.41 -2.13 -10.79
N VAL A 130 6.77 -2.56 -9.70
CA VAL A 130 5.73 -3.59 -9.73
C VAL A 130 4.54 -3.15 -10.58
N ILE A 131 4.04 -1.93 -10.39
CA ILE A 131 2.93 -1.38 -11.18
C ILE A 131 3.28 -1.35 -12.67
N LEU A 132 4.48 -0.85 -13.01
CA LEU A 132 4.95 -0.80 -14.40
C LEU A 132 5.09 -2.18 -15.02
N ALA A 133 5.59 -3.16 -14.27
CA ALA A 133 5.72 -4.54 -14.74
C ALA A 133 4.35 -5.16 -15.03
N LEU A 134 3.37 -4.97 -14.14
CA LEU A 134 1.99 -5.44 -14.33
C LEU A 134 1.33 -4.77 -15.55
N SER A 135 1.46 -3.46 -15.67
CA SER A 135 0.91 -2.71 -16.81
C SER A 135 1.52 -3.16 -18.15
N LYS A 136 2.85 -3.28 -18.22
CA LYS A 136 3.55 -3.74 -19.44
C LYS A 136 3.13 -5.15 -19.83
N ARG A 137 3.01 -6.05 -18.84
CA ARG A 137 2.58 -7.43 -19.07
C ARG A 137 1.16 -7.48 -19.61
N TRP A 138 0.22 -6.74 -19.01
CA TRP A 138 -1.16 -6.69 -19.47
C TRP A 138 -1.26 -6.16 -20.91
N ILE A 139 -0.55 -5.06 -21.23
CA ILE A 139 -0.52 -4.48 -22.58
C ILE A 139 0.03 -5.49 -23.60
N SER A 140 1.05 -6.26 -23.23
CA SER A 140 1.71 -7.20 -24.14
C SER A 140 0.91 -8.49 -24.35
N ASP A 141 0.38 -9.05 -23.26
CA ASP A 141 -0.31 -10.35 -23.30
C ASP A 141 -1.76 -10.21 -23.78
N SER A 142 -2.38 -9.03 -23.64
CA SER A 142 -3.82 -8.78 -23.85
C SER A 142 -4.73 -9.79 -23.13
N LYS A 143 -4.21 -10.41 -22.07
CA LYS A 143 -4.92 -11.41 -21.26
C LYS A 143 -5.44 -10.78 -19.99
N GLN A 144 -6.59 -11.30 -19.56
CA GLN A 144 -7.13 -11.00 -18.26
C GLN A 144 -6.13 -11.34 -17.16
N THR A 145 -5.90 -10.35 -16.29
CA THR A 145 -5.02 -10.42 -15.14
C THR A 145 -5.90 -10.39 -13.90
N LYS A 146 -5.73 -11.38 -13.01
CA LYS A 146 -6.37 -11.37 -11.69
C LYS A 146 -5.31 -11.73 -10.67
N VAL A 147 -4.71 -10.69 -10.08
CA VAL A 147 -3.52 -10.84 -9.24
C VAL A 147 -3.74 -10.14 -7.90
N LEU A 148 -3.31 -10.80 -6.84
CA LEU A 148 -3.20 -10.25 -5.49
C LEU A 148 -1.74 -10.44 -5.07
N LEU A 149 -1.08 -9.39 -4.60
CA LEU A 149 0.33 -9.43 -4.20
C LEU A 149 0.55 -8.67 -2.90
N ASN A 150 1.33 -9.26 -1.99
CA ASN A 150 1.93 -8.56 -0.88
C ASN A 150 3.19 -7.84 -1.36
N VAL A 151 3.24 -6.53 -1.16
CA VAL A 151 4.33 -5.66 -1.62
C VAL A 151 5.03 -5.06 -0.39
N GLY A 152 5.99 -5.79 0.13
CA GLY A 152 6.85 -5.38 1.25
C GLY A 152 8.31 -5.34 0.82
N GLY A 153 9.11 -4.53 1.52
CA GLY A 153 10.56 -4.59 1.38
C GLY A 153 11.15 -5.89 1.96
N PRO A 154 12.45 -6.13 1.73
CA PRO A 154 13.11 -7.36 2.18
C PRO A 154 13.23 -7.45 3.71
N ASP A 155 13.27 -6.31 4.40
CA ASP A 155 13.61 -6.24 5.82
C ASP A 155 12.36 -6.12 6.69
N ARG A 156 12.20 -7.05 7.64
CA ARG A 156 11.20 -6.98 8.70
C ARG A 156 11.76 -6.18 9.88
N VAL A 157 11.23 -4.99 10.12
CA VAL A 157 11.72 -4.06 11.14
C VAL A 157 10.59 -3.57 12.05
N SER A 158 10.89 -3.38 13.34
CA SER A 158 9.97 -2.74 14.29
C SER A 158 9.91 -1.22 14.13
N ARG A 159 8.93 -0.54 14.73
CA ARG A 159 8.89 0.94 14.75
C ARG A 159 10.14 1.54 15.37
N LEU A 160 10.65 0.91 16.43
CA LEU A 160 11.91 1.31 17.06
C LEU A 160 13.08 1.19 16.07
N GLN A 161 13.22 0.05 15.40
CA GLN A 161 14.28 -0.16 14.40
C GLN A 161 14.17 0.81 13.22
N MET A 162 12.95 1.16 12.78
CA MET A 162 12.73 2.19 11.76
C MET A 162 13.21 3.58 12.22
N ALA A 163 13.02 3.91 13.50
CA ALA A 163 13.47 5.17 14.08
C ALA A 163 14.99 5.22 14.27
N GLU A 164 15.61 4.10 14.63
CA GLU A 164 17.07 3.98 14.77
C GLU A 164 17.81 3.94 13.43
N ALA A 165 17.12 3.54 12.36
CA ALA A 165 17.71 3.48 11.02
C ALA A 165 18.18 4.87 10.57
N LYS A 166 19.50 5.02 10.39
CA LYS A 166 20.12 6.26 9.93
C LYS A 166 19.58 6.64 8.55
N PRO A 167 19.40 7.94 8.25
CA PRO A 167 18.97 8.40 6.93
C PRO A 167 19.82 7.83 5.77
N SER A 168 21.13 7.67 5.98
CA SER A 168 22.08 7.12 5.00
C SER A 168 21.96 5.61 4.72
N GLN A 169 21.17 4.87 5.52
CA GLN A 169 20.85 3.47 5.25
C GLN A 169 19.50 3.31 4.54
N ARG A 170 18.76 4.40 4.34
CA ARG A 170 17.54 4.39 3.54
C ARG A 170 17.95 4.69 2.10
N PRO A 171 17.50 3.92 1.10
CA PRO A 171 17.89 4.13 -0.29
C PRO A 171 17.72 5.60 -0.69
N GLU A 172 18.85 6.27 -0.91
CA GLU A 172 18.89 7.68 -1.25
C GLU A 172 18.30 7.90 -2.65
N ASP A 173 17.66 9.04 -2.81
CA ASP A 173 17.22 9.50 -4.11
C ASP A 173 18.42 9.93 -4.96
N ASN A 174 18.93 9.03 -5.78
CA ASN A 174 19.75 9.41 -6.93
C ASN A 174 18.84 10.06 -7.98
N SER A 175 18.35 11.28 -7.71
CA SER A 175 17.67 12.15 -8.68
C SER A 175 18.67 13.02 -9.46
N ASN A 176 19.77 12.41 -9.90
CA ASN A 176 20.53 12.90 -11.05
C ASN A 176 20.29 11.94 -12.20
N HIS A 177 19.87 12.49 -13.34
CA HIS A 177 19.38 11.83 -14.57
C HIS A 177 17.87 11.67 -14.63
N TYR A 178 17.17 12.74 -15.04
CA TYR A 178 16.66 12.88 -16.41
C TYR A 178 16.53 14.37 -16.76
#